data_AF-A0A239DK90-F1
#
_entry.id   AF-A0A239DK90-F1
#
_cell.length_a   1.000
_cell.length_b   1.000
_cell.length_c   1.000
_cell.angle_alpha   90.00
_cell.angle_beta   90.00
_cell.angle_gamma   90.00
#
_symmetry.space_group_name_H-M   'P 1'
#
loop_
_entity.id
_entity.type
_entity.pdbx_description
1 polymer ?
#
loop_
_entity_poly.entity_id
_entity_poly.type
_entity_poly.pdbx_seq_one_letter_code
_entity_poly.pdbx_strand_id
1 'polypeptide(L)'
;MLNTTTLDTAEARLGAAYAAEQHLRRHGASLCDLLDALDDPSGFSALCDLHGAFGQPIPDADAVEGALQDIQRILADQTPSSLDRIGHERGLPPSDMTRWHGARVSEFLVRFRHAD
;
A
#
# COMPACT_ATOMS: atom_id res chain seq x y z
N MET A 1 34.11 2.53 -4.95
CA MET A 1 32.87 3.08 -5.54
C MET A 1 31.66 2.16 -5.41
N LEU A 2 31.81 0.88 -5.01
CA LEU A 2 30.66 0.01 -4.70
C LEU A 2 29.86 0.46 -3.46
N ASN A 3 30.55 0.89 -2.39
CA ASN A 3 29.88 1.30 -1.14
C ASN A 3 28.95 2.52 -1.27
N THR A 4 29.25 3.46 -2.16
CA THR A 4 28.43 4.67 -2.35
C THR A 4 27.12 4.34 -3.03
N THR A 5 27.16 3.53 -4.10
CA THR A 5 25.96 3.12 -4.83
C THR A 5 25.01 2.28 -3.97
N THR A 6 25.54 1.34 -3.17
CA THR A 6 24.72 0.54 -2.26
C THR A 6 24.07 1.36 -1.15
N LEU A 7 24.77 2.41 -0.67
CA LEU A 7 24.26 3.30 0.36
C LEU A 7 23.16 4.20 -0.21
N ASP A 8 23.37 4.76 -1.41
CA ASP A 8 22.40 5.59 -2.11
C ASP A 8 21.10 4.81 -2.41
N THR A 9 21.20 3.54 -2.83
CA THR A 9 20.04 2.64 -3.01
C THR A 9 19.29 2.40 -1.70
N ALA A 10 20.00 2.07 -0.62
CA ALA A 10 19.37 1.83 0.68
C ALA A 10 18.67 3.08 1.22
N GLU A 11 19.28 4.27 1.06
CA GLU A 11 18.68 5.54 1.44
C GLU A 11 17.42 5.86 0.62
N ALA A 12 17.46 5.62 -0.71
CA ALA A 12 16.32 5.82 -1.59
C ALA A 12 15.15 4.87 -1.25
N ARG A 13 15.43 3.59 -0.99
CA ARG A 13 14.42 2.60 -0.56
C ARG A 13 13.78 3.01 0.77
N LEU A 14 14.60 3.46 1.72
CA LEU A 14 14.11 3.95 3.01
C LEU A 14 13.25 5.23 2.85
N GLY A 15 13.65 6.14 1.97
CA GLY A 15 12.86 7.32 1.61
C GLY A 15 11.50 6.96 1.00
N ALA A 16 11.45 5.92 0.16
CA ALA A 16 10.18 5.40 -0.38
C ALA A 16 9.28 4.83 0.73
N ALA A 17 9.85 4.06 1.67
CA ALA A 17 9.13 3.52 2.82
C ALA A 17 8.53 4.62 3.70
N TYR A 18 9.29 5.67 4.03
CA TYR A 18 8.77 6.80 4.81
C TYR A 18 7.68 7.58 4.07
N ALA A 19 7.79 7.72 2.76
CA ALA A 19 6.74 8.37 1.96
C ALA A 19 5.43 7.57 1.97
N ALA A 20 5.51 6.24 1.92
CA ALA A 20 4.36 5.36 2.08
C ALA A 20 3.77 5.49 3.49
N GLU A 21 4.61 5.45 4.52
CA GLU A 21 4.18 5.60 5.92
C GLU A 21 3.43 6.92 6.15
N GLN A 22 3.98 8.05 5.69
CA GLN A 22 3.36 9.35 5.86
C GLN A 22 1.97 9.40 5.22
N HIS A 23 1.83 8.81 4.04
CA HIS A 23 0.55 8.75 3.36
C HIS A 23 -0.46 7.90 4.14
N LEU A 24 -0.04 6.75 4.65
CA LEU A 24 -0.90 5.84 5.40
C LEU A 24 -1.27 6.39 6.78
N ARG A 25 -0.42 7.19 7.42
CA ARG A 25 -0.82 7.95 8.62
C ARG A 25 -1.97 8.91 8.33
N ARG A 26 -2.04 9.47 7.12
CA ARG A 26 -3.07 10.45 6.73
C ARG A 26 -4.32 9.81 6.13
N HIS A 27 -4.17 8.70 5.43
CA HIS A 27 -5.20 8.09 4.58
C HIS A 27 -5.39 6.59 4.81
N GLY A 28 -4.71 6.01 5.79
CA GLY A 28 -4.80 4.59 6.12
C GLY A 28 -6.17 4.18 6.63
N ALA A 29 -6.90 5.10 7.28
CA ALA A 29 -8.27 4.84 7.71
C ALA A 29 -9.19 4.52 6.51
N SER A 30 -9.14 5.33 5.44
CA SER A 30 -9.97 5.05 4.26
C SER A 30 -9.52 3.80 3.51
N LEU A 31 -8.22 3.47 3.53
CA LEU A 31 -7.73 2.22 2.96
C LEU A 31 -8.22 1.02 3.78
N CYS A 32 -8.23 1.14 5.11
CA CYS A 32 -8.75 0.15 6.04
C CYS A 32 -10.25 -0.08 5.81
N ASP A 33 -11.04 1.00 5.73
CA ASP A 33 -12.48 0.92 5.44
C ASP A 33 -12.74 0.23 4.10
N LEU A 34 -11.94 0.53 3.07
CA LEU A 34 -12.05 -0.13 1.78
C LEU A 34 -11.75 -1.63 1.89
N LEU A 35 -10.60 -2.00 2.46
CA LEU A 35 -10.15 -3.40 2.54
C LEU A 35 -11.06 -4.24 3.44
N ASP A 36 -11.62 -3.67 4.51
CA ASP A 36 -12.67 -4.29 5.32
C ASP A 36 -13.96 -4.50 4.50
N ALA A 37 -14.35 -3.51 3.69
CA ALA A 37 -15.53 -3.61 2.84
C ALA A 37 -15.38 -4.64 1.70
N LEU A 38 -14.15 -4.90 1.23
CA LEU A 38 -13.85 -5.97 0.27
C LEU A 38 -14.01 -7.37 0.89
N ASP A 39 -13.96 -7.49 2.23
CA ASP A 39 -14.05 -8.75 2.97
C ASP A 39 -13.04 -9.81 2.49
N ASP A 40 -11.84 -9.36 2.10
CA ASP A 40 -10.73 -10.20 1.68
C ASP A 40 -9.71 -10.33 2.82
N PRO A 41 -9.55 -11.53 3.43
CA PRO A 41 -8.59 -11.75 4.51
C PRO A 41 -7.15 -11.40 4.13
N SER A 42 -6.78 -11.52 2.85
CA SER A 42 -5.45 -11.16 2.38
C SER A 42 -5.19 -9.65 2.41
N GLY A 43 -6.23 -8.82 2.22
CA GLY A 43 -6.11 -7.37 2.31
C GLY A 43 -5.92 -6.86 3.73
N PHE A 44 -6.61 -7.46 4.69
CA PHE A 44 -6.36 -7.17 6.09
C PHE A 44 -4.95 -7.60 6.52
N SER A 45 -4.50 -8.79 6.08
CA SER A 45 -3.13 -9.26 6.35
C SER A 45 -2.09 -8.26 5.82
N ALA A 46 -2.22 -7.83 4.56
CA ALA A 46 -1.29 -6.90 3.96
C ALA A 46 -1.25 -5.54 4.70
N LEU A 47 -2.38 -5.05 5.22
CA LEU A 47 -2.41 -3.87 6.09
C LEU A 47 -1.70 -4.09 7.42
N CYS A 48 -1.87 -5.26 8.04
CA CYS A 48 -1.18 -5.61 9.27
C CYS A 48 0.33 -5.71 9.07
N ASP A 49 0.78 -6.33 7.97
CA ASP A 49 2.19 -6.44 7.61
C ASP A 49 2.83 -5.07 7.42
N LEU A 50 2.12 -4.19 6.70
CA LEU A 50 2.50 -2.79 6.49
C LEU A 50 2.62 -2.02 7.82
N HIS A 51 1.64 -2.19 8.72
CA HIS A 51 1.67 -1.59 10.05
C HIS A 51 2.83 -2.12 10.90
N GLY A 52 3.09 -3.43 10.86
CA GLY A 52 4.19 -4.08 11.55
C GLY A 52 5.56 -3.58 11.07
N ALA A 53 5.70 -3.38 9.76
CA ALA A 53 6.92 -2.83 9.16
C ALA A 53 7.18 -1.38 9.62
N PHE A 54 6.14 -0.54 9.70
CA PHE A 54 6.28 0.83 10.22
C PHE A 54 6.44 0.92 11.73
N GLY A 55 6.06 -0.12 12.47
CA GLY A 55 6.27 -0.19 13.92
C GLY A 55 7.74 -0.34 14.33
N GLN A 56 8.64 -0.61 13.38
CA GLN A 56 10.07 -0.74 13.64
C GLN A 56 10.77 0.63 13.73
N PRO A 57 11.84 0.79 14.53
CA PRO A 57 12.60 2.03 14.61
C PRO A 57 13.16 2.50 13.25
N ILE A 58 13.50 1.54 12.39
CA ILE A 58 13.82 1.75 10.98
C ILE A 58 12.89 0.79 10.23
N PRO A 59 12.00 1.30 9.36
CA PRO A 59 11.06 0.44 8.65
C PRO A 59 11.80 -0.51 7.71
N ASP A 60 11.35 -1.75 7.69
CA ASP A 60 11.80 -2.76 6.74
C ASP A 60 11.25 -2.42 5.35
N ALA A 61 12.11 -1.88 4.49
CA ALA A 61 11.75 -1.42 3.15
C ALA A 61 11.21 -2.55 2.26
N ASP A 62 11.74 -3.78 2.41
CA ASP A 62 11.32 -4.94 1.62
C ASP A 62 9.93 -5.41 2.07
N ALA A 63 9.69 -5.43 3.39
CA ALA A 63 8.37 -5.74 3.94
C ALA A 63 7.31 -4.69 3.54
N VAL A 64 7.67 -3.41 3.53
CA VAL A 64 6.80 -2.33 3.04
C VAL A 64 6.47 -2.51 1.57
N GLU A 65 7.48 -2.78 0.73
CA GLU A 65 7.28 -2.99 -0.70
C GLU A 65 6.38 -4.21 -0.96
N GLY A 66 6.62 -5.34 -0.30
CA GLY A 66 5.81 -6.55 -0.43
C GLY A 66 4.35 -6.32 -0.06
N ALA A 67 4.10 -5.68 1.09
CA ALA A 67 2.73 -5.36 1.52
C ALA A 67 2.01 -4.41 0.55
N LEU A 68 2.73 -3.44 -0.03
CA LEU A 68 2.18 -2.55 -1.06
C LEU A 68 1.85 -3.31 -2.36
N GLN A 69 2.66 -4.29 -2.76
CA GLN A 69 2.38 -5.14 -3.92
C GLN A 69 1.12 -5.98 -3.69
N ASP A 70 0.95 -6.55 -2.49
CA ASP A 70 -0.26 -7.29 -2.15
C ASP A 70 -1.51 -6.41 -2.17
N ILE A 71 -1.46 -5.23 -1.56
CA ILE A 71 -2.57 -4.26 -1.62
C ILE A 71 -2.87 -3.90 -3.08
N GLN A 72 -1.86 -3.65 -3.92
CA GLN A 72 -2.07 -3.35 -5.33
C GLN A 72 -2.82 -4.49 -6.06
N ARG A 73 -2.39 -5.73 -5.83
CA ARG A 73 -3.01 -6.93 -6.41
C ARG A 73 -4.48 -7.03 -6.00
N ILE A 74 -4.78 -6.93 -4.70
CA ILE A 74 -6.15 -7.03 -4.18
C ILE A 74 -7.06 -5.96 -4.79
N LEU A 75 -6.57 -4.72 -4.88
CA LEU A 75 -7.32 -3.63 -5.49
C LEU A 75 -7.55 -3.85 -7.00
N ALA A 76 -6.57 -4.40 -7.70
CA ALA A 76 -6.65 -4.69 -9.13
C ALA A 76 -7.58 -5.88 -9.46
N ASP A 77 -7.69 -6.84 -8.55
CA ASP A 77 -8.53 -8.04 -8.70
C ASP A 77 -10.03 -7.76 -8.54
N GLN A 78 -10.41 -6.54 -8.09
CA GLN A 78 -11.80 -6.18 -7.90
C GLN A 78 -12.55 -6.00 -9.22
N THR A 79 -13.68 -6.68 -9.35
CA THR A 79 -14.58 -6.48 -10.50
C THR A 79 -15.49 -5.28 -10.27
N PRO A 80 -15.89 -4.54 -11.32
CA PRO A 80 -16.83 -3.42 -11.19
C PRO A 80 -18.14 -3.80 -10.50
N SER A 81 -18.69 -4.98 -10.80
CA SER A 81 -19.93 -5.47 -10.17
C SER A 81 -19.77 -5.76 -8.68
N SER A 82 -18.59 -6.21 -8.24
CA SER A 82 -18.29 -6.38 -6.81
C SER A 82 -18.28 -5.03 -6.10
N LEU A 83 -17.59 -4.05 -6.68
CA LEU A 83 -17.50 -2.69 -6.12
C LEU A 83 -18.87 -2.01 -6.07
N ASP A 84 -19.70 -2.14 -7.12
CA ASP A 84 -21.05 -1.59 -7.13
C ASP A 84 -21.93 -2.19 -6.03
N ARG A 85 -21.84 -3.51 -5.83
CA ARG A 85 -22.55 -4.21 -4.75
C ARG A 85 -22.09 -3.72 -3.38
N ILE A 86 -20.79 -3.62 -3.15
CA ILE A 86 -20.22 -3.09 -1.90
C ILE A 86 -20.69 -1.65 -1.66
N GLY A 87 -20.72 -0.81 -2.70
CA GLY A 87 -21.20 0.56 -2.58
C GLY A 87 -22.66 0.63 -2.13
N HIS A 88 -23.50 -0.26 -2.64
CA HIS A 88 -24.90 -0.38 -2.22
C HIS A 88 -25.05 -0.91 -0.78
N GLU A 89 -24.30 -1.94 -0.41
CA GLU A 89 -24.40 -2.61 0.90
C GLU A 89 -23.78 -1.81 2.05
N ARG A 90 -22.67 -1.11 1.78
CA ARG A 90 -21.85 -0.42 2.80
C ARG A 90 -21.99 1.09 2.80
N GLY A 91 -22.63 1.68 1.78
CA GLY A 91 -22.77 3.14 1.65
C GLY A 91 -21.44 3.87 1.40
N LEU A 92 -20.43 3.15 0.92
CA LEU A 92 -19.12 3.67 0.56
C LEU A 92 -19.04 3.94 -0.96
N PRO A 93 -18.09 4.74 -1.44
CA PRO A 93 -17.77 4.86 -2.86
C PRO A 93 -16.55 3.98 -3.24
N PRO A 94 -16.65 2.64 -3.19
CA PRO A 94 -15.48 1.75 -3.29
C PRO A 94 -14.79 1.83 -4.65
N SER A 95 -15.50 2.14 -5.74
CA SER A 95 -14.89 2.34 -7.06
C SER A 95 -13.90 3.52 -7.09
N ASP A 96 -14.26 4.64 -6.46
CA ASP A 96 -13.39 5.82 -6.38
C ASP A 96 -12.24 5.58 -5.41
N MET A 97 -12.53 4.93 -4.27
CA MET A 97 -11.51 4.57 -3.27
C MET A 97 -10.47 3.61 -3.86
N THR A 98 -10.90 2.54 -4.53
CA THR A 98 -10.01 1.57 -5.21
C THR A 98 -9.13 2.26 -6.25
N ARG A 99 -9.70 3.16 -7.06
CA ARG A 99 -8.91 3.90 -8.05
C ARG A 99 -7.88 4.82 -7.40
N TRP A 100 -8.30 5.58 -6.39
CA TRP A 100 -7.44 6.55 -5.71
C TRP A 100 -6.31 5.87 -4.94
N HIS A 101 -6.63 4.86 -4.12
CA HIS A 101 -5.64 4.08 -3.39
C HIS A 101 -4.74 3.28 -4.33
N GLY A 102 -5.29 2.65 -5.37
CA GLY A 102 -4.52 1.89 -6.35
C GLY A 102 -3.50 2.76 -7.10
N ALA A 103 -3.90 3.98 -7.50
CA ALA A 103 -2.98 4.93 -8.12
C ALA A 103 -1.84 5.32 -7.17
N ARG A 104 -2.17 5.56 -5.90
CA ARG A 104 -1.17 5.97 -4.91
C ARG A 104 -0.20 4.85 -4.54
N VAL A 105 -0.70 3.63 -4.35
CA VAL A 105 0.14 2.45 -4.12
C VAL A 105 1.07 2.22 -5.32
N SER A 106 0.55 2.34 -6.54
CA SER A 106 1.37 2.23 -7.77
C SER A 106 2.49 3.26 -7.81
N GLU A 107 2.24 4.51 -7.38
CA GLU A 107 3.28 5.54 -7.27
C GLU A 107 4.38 5.14 -6.27
N PHE A 108 4.04 4.56 -5.11
CA PHE A 108 5.04 4.10 -4.16
C PHE A 108 5.89 2.97 -4.71
N LEU A 109 5.27 1.96 -5.33
CA LEU A 109 6.00 0.85 -5.96
C LEU A 109 6.96 1.32 -7.04
N VAL A 110 6.59 2.36 -7.79
CA VAL A 110 7.50 3.00 -8.76
C VAL A 110 8.70 3.66 -8.06
N ARG A 111 8.56 4.22 -6.86
CA ARG A 111 9.69 4.79 -6.10
C ARG A 111 10.64 3.70 -5.60
N PHE A 112 10.14 2.56 -5.14
CA PHE A 112 10.96 1.41 -4.78
C PHE A 112 11.77 0.90 -5.98
N ARG A 113 11.11 0.72 -7.14
CA ARG A 113 11.78 0.28 -8.37
C ARG A 113 12.87 1.23 -8.87
N HIS A 114 12.73 2.54 -8.64
CA HIS A 114 13.76 3.52 -9.02
C HIS A 114 14.91 3.63 -8.02
N ALA A 115 14.77 3.02 -6.84
CA ALA A 115 15.82 2.98 -5.84
C ALA A 115 16.83 1.84 -6.10
N ASP A 116 16.41 0.80 -6.84
CA ASP A 116 17.22 -0.35 -7.28
C ASP A 116 18.09 -0.03 -8.51
#